data_AF-A0A9P1MN13-F1
#
_entry.id   AF-A0A9P1MN13-F1
#
_cell.length_a   1.000
_cell.length_b   1.000
_cell.length_c   1.000
_cell.angle_alpha   90.00
_cell.angle_beta   90.00
_cell.angle_gamma   90.00
#
_symmetry.space_group_name_H-M   'P 1'
#
loop_
_entity.id
_entity.type
_entity.pdbx_description
1 polymer ?
#
loop_
_entity_poly.entity_id
_entity_poly.type
_entity_poly.pdbx_seq_one_letter_code
_entity_poly.pdbx_strand_id
1 'polypeptide(L)'
;MEGVEKANFFWNDEVLQSRHPNEIKRLVILDGPNLMHFTKGRGQPEICGLISLTRYFVKNDFEVCIVLSTGYINGKNIEHSAHLMKPLIRARVVHVVQRNIIDDVIMLELAKRTGGVVLSQDLYRDHLENPKYNTVKDNTLRLDRQSVKINERHMLTKNGHYVANHYFIFRDHGIFFSTPNQATHELVEYQRRGWSTEVKDRLLQLLDTILLEARKEDLSR
;
A
#
# COMPACT_ATOMS: atom_id res chain seq x y z
N MET A 1 -5.01 -15.07 -35.11
CA MET A 1 -5.23 -15.38 -33.68
C MET A 1 -4.08 -14.76 -32.93
N GLU A 2 -4.25 -13.50 -32.55
CA GLU A 2 -3.23 -12.73 -31.83
C GLU A 2 -3.15 -13.21 -30.38
N GLY A 3 -1.92 -13.38 -29.90
CA GLY A 3 -1.61 -13.89 -28.58
C GLY A 3 -2.08 -12.92 -27.52
N VAL A 4 -2.95 -13.40 -26.62
CA VAL A 4 -3.34 -12.68 -25.41
C VAL A 4 -2.09 -12.53 -24.54
N GLU A 5 -1.51 -11.32 -24.54
CA GLU A 5 -0.51 -10.92 -23.55
C GLU A 5 -1.11 -11.13 -22.16
N LYS A 6 -0.50 -12.05 -21.41
CA LYS A 6 -0.91 -12.37 -20.04
C LYS A 6 -0.75 -11.12 -19.18
N ALA A 7 -1.88 -10.60 -18.72
CA ALA A 7 -2.03 -9.34 -18.00
C ALA A 7 -1.10 -9.23 -16.77
N ASN A 8 -0.42 -8.08 -16.67
CA ASN A 8 0.39 -7.69 -15.52
C ASN A 8 -0.51 -7.31 -14.34
N PHE A 9 -0.06 -7.60 -13.12
CA PHE A 9 -0.81 -7.28 -11.88
C PHE A 9 -1.05 -5.77 -11.69
N PHE A 10 -0.11 -4.98 -12.20
CA PHE A 10 -0.19 -3.54 -12.35
C PHE A 10 -0.02 -3.24 -13.82
N TRP A 11 -0.88 -2.39 -14.37
CA TRP A 11 -0.91 -2.12 -15.80
C TRP A 11 0.46 -1.64 -16.31
N ASN A 12 1.20 -0.89 -15.50
CA ASN A 12 2.50 -0.34 -15.87
C ASN A 12 3.37 -0.01 -14.64
N ASP A 13 4.59 -0.55 -14.57
CA ASP A 13 5.57 -0.22 -13.52
C ASP A 13 6.29 1.11 -13.80
N GLU A 14 6.21 1.67 -15.01
CA GLU A 14 6.84 2.94 -15.41
C GLU A 14 6.38 4.13 -14.55
N VAL A 15 5.15 4.09 -14.02
CA VAL A 15 4.64 5.12 -13.11
C VAL A 15 5.46 5.22 -11.83
N LEU A 16 6.12 4.13 -11.43
CA LEU A 16 6.95 4.03 -10.23
C LEU A 16 8.45 4.09 -10.50
N GLN A 17 8.85 4.30 -11.76
CA GLN A 17 10.25 4.52 -12.12
C GLN A 17 10.57 6.01 -12.03
N SER A 18 11.67 6.34 -11.35
CA SER A 18 12.16 7.72 -11.32
C SER A 18 12.52 8.17 -12.73
N ARG A 19 12.09 9.38 -13.10
CA ARG A 19 12.35 10.04 -14.37
C ARG A 19 13.53 11.00 -14.29
N HIS A 20 13.87 11.45 -13.07
CA HIS A 20 14.97 12.38 -12.83
C HIS A 20 15.83 11.96 -11.62
N PRO A 21 17.16 12.14 -11.67
CA PRO A 21 18.06 11.70 -10.59
C PRO A 21 17.82 12.40 -9.25
N ASN A 22 17.15 13.55 -9.27
CA ASN A 22 16.84 14.34 -8.07
C ASN A 22 15.46 13.98 -7.48
N GLU A 23 14.73 13.03 -8.07
CA GLU A 23 13.48 12.54 -7.52
C GLU A 23 13.74 11.54 -6.39
N ILE A 24 13.18 11.83 -5.23
CA ILE A 24 13.23 10.94 -4.08
C ILE A 24 11.85 10.31 -3.89
N LYS A 25 11.80 8.99 -3.81
CA LYS A 25 10.56 8.24 -3.54
C LYS A 25 10.01 8.62 -2.17
N ARG A 26 8.75 9.02 -2.13
CA ARG A 26 8.01 9.31 -0.89
C ARG A 26 7.70 8.02 -0.14
N LEU A 27 7.55 8.12 1.18
CA LEU A 27 6.92 7.07 1.98
C LEU A 27 5.50 6.83 1.47
N VAL A 28 5.14 5.58 1.21
CA VAL A 28 3.77 5.21 0.83
C VAL A 28 2.99 4.83 2.09
N ILE A 29 1.94 5.59 2.40
CA ILE A 29 1.09 5.40 3.56
C ILE A 29 -0.21 4.77 3.10
N LEU A 30 -0.45 3.53 3.50
CA LEU A 30 -1.63 2.76 3.13
C LEU A 30 -2.71 2.90 4.20
N ASP A 31 -3.88 3.37 3.80
CA ASP A 31 -5.09 3.28 4.61
C ASP A 31 -5.57 1.83 4.66
N GLY A 32 -5.10 1.09 5.66
CA GLY A 32 -5.33 -0.35 5.77
C GLY A 32 -6.81 -0.70 5.72
N PRO A 33 -7.67 -0.17 6.60
CA PRO A 33 -9.11 -0.46 6.60
C PRO A 33 -9.77 -0.18 5.26
N ASN A 34 -9.59 1.04 4.72
CA ASN A 34 -10.24 1.43 3.47
C ASN A 34 -9.77 0.55 2.30
N LEU A 35 -8.47 0.29 2.22
CA LEU A 35 -7.90 -0.54 1.16
C LEU A 35 -8.32 -2.00 1.27
N MET A 36 -8.41 -2.59 2.47
CA MET A 36 -8.93 -3.97 2.62
C MET A 36 -10.41 -4.07 2.20
N HIS A 37 -11.20 -3.03 2.46
CA HIS A 37 -12.58 -2.94 1.96
C HIS A 37 -12.64 -2.70 0.46
N PHE A 38 -11.71 -1.92 -0.09
CA PHE A 38 -11.63 -1.64 -1.51
C PHE A 38 -11.15 -2.85 -2.31
N THR A 39 -10.28 -3.68 -1.76
CA THR A 39 -9.74 -4.85 -2.45
C THR A 39 -10.64 -6.06 -2.37
N LYS A 40 -11.65 -6.05 -1.49
CA LYS A 40 -12.57 -7.17 -1.32
C LYS A 40 -13.21 -7.58 -2.65
N GLY A 41 -13.30 -8.89 -2.85
CA GLY A 41 -14.18 -9.50 -3.85
C GLY A 41 -15.64 -9.47 -3.37
N ARG A 42 -16.19 -10.62 -2.99
CA ARG A 42 -17.48 -10.74 -2.30
C ARG A 42 -17.23 -11.11 -0.84
N GLY A 43 -17.71 -10.32 0.13
CA GLY A 43 -17.66 -10.66 1.56
C GLY A 43 -16.87 -9.68 2.44
N GLN A 44 -16.15 -10.24 3.41
CA GLN A 44 -15.38 -9.52 4.45
C GLN A 44 -14.15 -8.79 3.86
N PRO A 45 -13.56 -7.83 4.59
CA PRO A 45 -12.33 -7.14 4.17
C PRO A 45 -11.20 -8.13 3.89
N GLU A 46 -10.42 -7.89 2.84
CA GLU A 46 -9.40 -8.83 2.36
C GLU A 46 -7.99 -8.29 2.59
N ILE A 47 -7.20 -9.04 3.36
CA ILE A 47 -5.81 -8.68 3.69
C ILE A 47 -4.87 -8.93 2.50
N CYS A 48 -5.12 -9.95 1.68
CA CYS A 48 -4.29 -10.29 0.54
C CYS A 48 -4.11 -9.12 -0.44
N GLY A 49 -5.18 -8.36 -0.70
CA GLY A 49 -5.10 -7.15 -1.53
C GLY A 49 -4.15 -6.10 -0.95
N LEU A 50 -4.25 -5.83 0.35
CA LEU A 50 -3.38 -4.90 1.06
C LEU A 50 -1.91 -5.37 1.07
N ILE A 51 -1.66 -6.67 1.27
CA ILE A 51 -0.31 -7.25 1.27
C ILE A 51 0.30 -7.24 -0.13
N SER A 52 -0.47 -7.60 -1.16
CA SER A 52 -0.02 -7.54 -2.55
C SER A 52 0.33 -6.10 -2.96
N LEU A 53 -0.48 -5.12 -2.52
CA LEU A 53 -0.20 -3.70 -2.75
C LEU A 53 1.06 -3.24 -1.99
N THR A 54 1.21 -3.63 -0.73
CA THR A 54 2.44 -3.36 0.05
C THR A 54 3.67 -3.91 -0.68
N ARG A 55 3.62 -5.18 -1.09
CA ARG A 55 4.72 -5.85 -1.78
C ARG A 55 5.07 -5.19 -3.10
N TYR A 56 4.08 -4.68 -3.83
CA TYR A 56 4.32 -3.96 -5.07
C TYR A 56 5.24 -2.76 -4.89
N PHE A 57 4.93 -1.92 -3.92
CA PHE A 57 5.71 -0.73 -3.61
C PHE A 57 7.10 -1.11 -3.09
N VAL A 58 7.19 -2.08 -2.19
CA VAL A 58 8.49 -2.53 -1.66
C VAL A 58 9.37 -3.11 -2.77
N LYS A 59 8.82 -3.91 -3.69
CA LYS A 59 9.57 -4.43 -4.85
C LYS A 59 10.12 -3.30 -5.72
N ASN A 60 9.33 -2.26 -5.92
CA ASN A 60 9.70 -1.02 -6.62
C ASN A 60 10.49 -0.04 -5.74
N ASP A 61 11.02 -0.50 -4.60
CA ASP A 61 11.94 0.25 -3.75
C ASP A 61 11.30 1.49 -3.09
N PHE A 62 10.01 1.40 -2.79
CA PHE A 62 9.32 2.33 -1.88
C PHE A 62 9.33 1.79 -0.46
N GLU A 63 9.53 2.68 0.51
CA GLU A 63 9.18 2.41 1.89
C GLU A 63 7.66 2.47 2.03
N VAL A 64 7.08 1.58 2.84
CA VAL A 64 5.63 1.48 3.03
C VAL A 64 5.30 1.47 4.53
N CYS A 65 4.28 2.23 4.90
CA CYS A 65 3.66 2.19 6.22
C CYS A 65 2.16 1.90 6.06
N ILE A 66 1.65 0.91 6.79
CA ILE A 66 0.22 0.57 6.83
C ILE A 66 -0.36 1.15 8.11
N VAL A 67 -1.39 1.99 8.02
CA VAL A 67 -2.12 2.46 9.20
C VAL A 67 -3.34 1.58 9.41
N LEU A 68 -3.49 1.01 10.62
CA LEU A 68 -4.57 0.09 10.95
C LEU A 68 -5.11 0.32 12.35
N SER A 69 -6.44 0.28 12.51
CA SER A 69 -7.05 0.30 13.84
C SER A 69 -6.97 -1.07 14.53
N THR A 70 -6.92 -1.08 15.86
CA THR A 70 -6.86 -2.32 16.67
C THR A 70 -8.02 -3.30 16.42
N GLY A 71 -9.15 -2.83 15.88
CA GLY A 71 -10.28 -3.68 15.51
C GLY A 71 -9.95 -4.71 14.42
N TYR A 72 -9.05 -4.37 13.50
CA TYR A 72 -8.59 -5.28 12.45
C TYR A 72 -7.52 -6.26 12.95
N ILE A 73 -6.84 -5.96 14.05
CA ILE A 73 -5.82 -6.85 14.62
C ILE A 73 -6.45 -7.91 15.51
N ASN A 74 -7.51 -7.54 16.23
CA ASN A 74 -8.16 -8.40 17.21
C ASN A 74 -9.22 -9.34 16.60
N GLY A 75 -9.16 -9.61 15.30
CA GLY A 75 -10.07 -10.52 14.61
C GLY A 75 -11.48 -9.99 14.34
N LYS A 76 -11.96 -8.98 15.07
CA LYS A 76 -13.36 -8.48 14.97
C LYS A 76 -13.84 -8.14 13.55
N ASN A 77 -12.92 -7.71 12.66
CA ASN A 77 -13.25 -7.31 11.29
C ASN A 77 -12.67 -8.25 10.21
N ILE A 78 -11.70 -9.11 10.54
CA ILE A 78 -10.96 -9.98 9.60
C ILE A 78 -10.56 -11.31 10.26
N GLU A 79 -11.55 -11.95 10.86
CA GLU A 79 -11.41 -13.07 11.81
C GLU A 79 -10.49 -14.19 11.33
N HIS A 80 -10.61 -14.58 10.05
CA HIS A 80 -9.86 -15.72 9.51
C HIS A 80 -8.43 -15.42 9.06
N SER A 81 -8.05 -14.15 8.92
CA SER A 81 -6.74 -13.78 8.37
C SER A 81 -5.98 -12.80 9.26
N ALA A 82 -6.54 -12.41 10.42
CA ALA A 82 -5.91 -11.49 11.36
C ALA A 82 -4.51 -11.93 11.83
N HIS A 83 -4.22 -13.24 11.85
CA HIS A 83 -2.88 -13.75 12.19
C HIS A 83 -1.81 -13.31 11.19
N LEU A 84 -2.16 -13.14 9.91
CA LEU A 84 -1.26 -12.71 8.85
C LEU A 84 -0.75 -11.26 9.06
N MET A 85 -1.44 -10.46 9.88
CA MET A 85 -1.00 -9.11 10.24
C MET A 85 0.08 -9.08 11.33
N LYS A 86 0.15 -10.11 12.19
CA LYS A 86 1.08 -10.13 13.32
C LYS A 86 2.55 -10.01 12.90
N PRO A 87 3.02 -10.73 11.85
CA PRO A 87 4.39 -10.57 11.37
C PRO A 87 4.68 -9.15 10.85
N LEU A 88 3.73 -8.52 10.16
CA LEU A 88 3.88 -7.15 9.64
C LEU A 88 3.97 -6.10 10.76
N ILE A 89 3.23 -6.30 11.86
CA ILE A 89 3.33 -5.48 13.07
C ILE A 89 4.72 -5.63 13.71
N ARG A 90 5.22 -6.87 13.85
CA ARG A 90 6.56 -7.11 14.41
C ARG A 90 7.67 -6.51 13.55
N ALA A 91 7.48 -6.52 12.23
CA ALA A 91 8.37 -5.89 11.27
C ALA A 91 8.27 -4.35 11.24
N ARG A 92 7.38 -3.75 12.06
CA ARG A 92 7.14 -2.29 12.14
C ARG A 92 6.66 -1.64 10.84
N VAL A 93 6.06 -2.43 9.95
CA VAL A 93 5.41 -1.94 8.72
C VAL A 93 4.02 -1.40 9.02
N VAL A 94 3.39 -1.90 10.10
CA VAL A 94 2.04 -1.51 10.51
C VAL A 94 2.11 -0.55 11.68
N HIS A 95 1.55 0.64 11.51
CA HIS A 95 1.25 1.59 12.57
C HIS A 95 -0.14 1.31 13.14
N VAL A 96 -0.17 0.80 14.39
CA VAL A 96 -1.41 0.41 15.05
C VAL A 96 -2.04 1.61 15.77
N VAL A 97 -3.25 1.96 15.37
CA VAL A 97 -4.03 3.05 15.96
C VAL A 97 -5.08 2.48 16.91
N GLN A 98 -5.21 3.08 18.09
CA GLN A 98 -6.25 2.68 19.03
C GLN A 98 -7.64 3.01 18.47
N ARG A 99 -8.62 2.13 18.72
CA ARG A 99 -9.99 2.20 18.18
C ARG A 99 -10.75 3.51 18.43
N ASN A 100 -10.30 4.32 19.39
CA ASN A 100 -10.93 5.59 19.78
C ASN A 100 -10.26 6.82 19.15
N ILE A 101 -9.19 6.60 18.36
CA ILE A 101 -8.51 7.65 17.60
C ILE A 101 -8.98 7.53 16.16
N ILE A 102 -9.31 8.67 15.55
CA ILE A 102 -9.64 8.78 14.12
C ILE A 102 -8.38 8.40 13.33
N ASP A 103 -8.38 7.23 12.71
CA ASP A 103 -7.30 6.69 11.89
C ASP A 103 -6.91 7.66 10.77
N ASP A 104 -7.88 8.37 10.20
CA ASP A 104 -7.69 9.43 9.20
C ASP A 104 -6.72 10.51 9.68
N VAL A 105 -6.89 11.00 10.92
CA VAL A 105 -6.05 12.05 11.49
C VAL A 105 -4.60 11.58 11.64
N ILE A 106 -4.39 10.32 12.02
CA ILE A 106 -3.06 9.73 12.17
C ILE A 106 -2.39 9.57 10.81
N MET A 107 -3.12 9.11 9.79
CA MET A 107 -2.59 9.01 8.43
C MET A 107 -2.17 10.37 7.88
N LEU A 108 -3.03 11.38 8.03
CA LEU A 108 -2.74 12.75 7.58
C LEU A 108 -1.57 13.37 8.34
N GLU A 109 -1.46 13.12 9.65
CA GLU A 109 -0.32 13.58 10.45
C GLU A 109 0.99 12.89 10.02
N LEU A 110 0.96 11.59 9.74
CA LEU A 110 2.12 10.86 9.25
C LEU A 110 2.57 11.39 7.89
N ALA A 111 1.64 11.58 6.95
CA ALA A 111 1.93 12.15 5.64
C ALA A 111 2.52 13.56 5.74
N LYS A 112 1.98 14.40 6.62
CA LYS A 112 2.52 15.74 6.88
C LYS A 112 3.95 15.70 7.39
N ARG A 113 4.26 14.84 8.36
CA ARG A 113 5.59 14.78 9.00
C ARG A 113 6.67 14.18 8.12
N THR A 114 6.28 13.33 7.17
CA THR A 114 7.21 12.58 6.31
C THR A 114 7.26 13.12 4.88
N GLY A 115 6.33 13.99 4.50
CA GLY A 115 6.06 14.28 3.09
C GLY A 115 5.57 13.04 2.32
N GLY A 116 5.03 12.03 3.01
CA GLY A 116 4.53 10.80 2.41
C GLY A 116 3.28 11.00 1.56
N VAL A 117 3.00 9.99 0.73
CA VAL A 117 1.78 9.89 -0.08
C VAL A 117 0.79 8.94 0.60
N VAL A 118 -0.46 9.36 0.73
CA VAL A 118 -1.55 8.55 1.28
C VAL A 118 -2.29 7.85 0.14
N LEU A 119 -2.43 6.54 0.24
CA LEU A 119 -3.30 5.75 -0.62
C LEU A 119 -4.58 5.38 0.12
N SER A 120 -5.69 5.96 -0.32
CA SER A 120 -7.02 5.66 0.19
C SER A 120 -8.08 5.96 -0.87
N GLN A 121 -9.24 5.30 -0.78
CA GLN A 121 -10.43 5.69 -1.52
C GLN A 121 -11.18 6.84 -0.85
N ASP A 122 -10.96 7.03 0.46
CA ASP A 122 -11.45 8.20 1.17
C ASP A 122 -10.57 9.41 0.83
N LEU A 123 -11.22 10.55 0.63
CA LEU A 123 -10.54 11.83 0.41
C LEU A 123 -10.49 12.67 1.68
N TYR A 124 -11.04 12.17 2.80
CA TYR A 124 -11.01 12.83 4.10
C TYR A 124 -11.41 14.31 4.02
N ARG A 125 -12.44 14.62 3.23
CA ARG A 125 -12.79 16.00 2.84
C ARG A 125 -12.93 16.90 4.07
N ASP A 126 -13.62 16.39 5.07
CA ASP A 126 -13.89 17.06 6.34
C ASP A 126 -12.60 17.37 7.13
N HIS A 127 -11.58 16.53 7.00
CA HIS A 127 -10.28 16.72 7.65
C HIS A 127 -9.33 17.61 6.82
N LEU A 128 -9.36 17.49 5.50
CA LEU A 128 -8.53 18.29 4.58
C LEU A 128 -8.99 19.74 4.45
N GLU A 129 -10.19 20.08 4.93
CA GLU A 129 -10.61 21.47 5.12
C GLU A 129 -9.83 22.17 6.25
N ASN A 130 -9.20 21.41 7.15
CA ASN A 130 -8.32 21.98 8.16
C ASN A 130 -7.00 22.45 7.52
N PRO A 131 -6.64 23.75 7.61
CA PRO A 131 -5.42 24.29 7.01
C PRO A 131 -4.13 23.57 7.43
N LYS A 132 -4.15 22.90 8.60
CA LYS A 132 -3.06 22.07 9.09
C LYS A 132 -2.62 21.00 8.08
N TYR A 133 -3.53 20.51 7.23
CA TYR A 133 -3.31 19.42 6.28
C TYR A 133 -3.27 19.86 4.82
N ASN A 134 -3.21 21.17 4.53
CA ASN A 134 -3.13 21.68 3.17
C ASN A 134 -1.98 21.06 2.36
N THR A 135 -0.83 20.82 3.00
CA THR A 135 0.35 20.19 2.36
C THR A 135 0.19 18.69 2.07
N VAL A 136 -0.86 18.06 2.62
CA VAL A 136 -1.15 16.62 2.45
C VAL A 136 -2.25 16.40 1.40
N LYS A 137 -3.08 17.41 1.14
CA LYS A 137 -4.19 17.34 0.19
C LYS A 137 -3.73 16.88 -1.20
N ASP A 138 -2.60 17.41 -1.67
CA ASP A 138 -2.02 17.07 -2.97
C ASP A 138 -1.23 15.75 -2.95
N ASN A 139 -1.02 15.16 -1.77
CA ASN A 139 -0.31 13.90 -1.57
C ASN A 139 -1.27 12.75 -1.22
N THR A 140 -2.56 12.86 -1.58
CA THR A 140 -3.55 11.79 -1.39
C THR A 140 -4.00 11.26 -2.75
N LEU A 141 -3.81 9.96 -2.97
CA LEU A 141 -4.12 9.29 -4.24
C LEU A 141 -5.22 8.25 -4.07
N ARG A 142 -6.23 8.33 -4.94
CA ARG A 142 -7.20 7.25 -5.17
C ARG A 142 -6.66 6.22 -6.13
N LEU A 143 -6.96 4.96 -5.86
CA LEU A 143 -6.57 3.84 -6.71
C LEU A 143 -7.74 3.44 -7.58
N ASP A 144 -7.47 3.22 -8.86
CA ASP A 144 -8.38 2.50 -9.73
C ASP A 144 -8.12 1.00 -9.64
N ARG A 145 -9.16 0.19 -9.86
CA ARG A 145 -9.03 -1.26 -9.89
C ARG A 145 -9.81 -1.90 -11.03
N GLN A 146 -9.32 -3.03 -11.53
CA GLN A 146 -10.01 -3.88 -12.49
C GLN A 146 -10.10 -5.30 -11.96
N SER A 147 -11.28 -5.92 -12.01
CA SER A 147 -11.46 -7.29 -11.52
C SER A 147 -10.68 -8.31 -12.34
N VAL A 148 -10.13 -9.30 -11.65
CA VAL A 148 -9.36 -10.40 -12.25
C VAL A 148 -10.23 -11.66 -12.34
N LYS A 149 -9.99 -12.48 -13.37
CA LYS A 149 -10.63 -13.79 -13.50
C LYS A 149 -10.25 -14.69 -12.33
N ILE A 150 -11.15 -15.58 -11.91
CA ILE A 150 -10.94 -16.41 -10.71
C ILE A 150 -9.65 -17.23 -10.80
N ASN A 151 -9.35 -17.79 -11.97
CA ASN A 151 -8.16 -18.61 -12.23
C ASN A 151 -6.85 -17.81 -12.28
N GLU A 152 -6.91 -16.47 -12.26
CA GLU A 152 -5.75 -15.58 -12.28
C GLU A 152 -5.44 -15.00 -10.89
N ARG A 153 -6.32 -15.21 -9.91
CA ARG A 153 -6.15 -14.74 -8.54
C ARG A 153 -5.06 -15.53 -7.81
N HIS A 154 -4.38 -14.85 -6.90
CA HIS A 154 -3.32 -15.39 -6.05
C HIS A 154 -2.15 -16.03 -6.83
N MET A 155 -1.97 -15.63 -8.09
CA MET A 155 -0.86 -16.08 -8.94
C MET A 155 0.29 -15.07 -8.94
N LEU A 156 1.52 -15.59 -9.04
CA LEU A 156 2.69 -14.78 -9.35
C LEU A 156 2.71 -14.49 -10.86
N THR A 157 2.74 -13.20 -11.21
CA THR A 157 2.87 -12.73 -12.60
C THR A 157 4.28 -12.87 -13.12
N LYS A 158 4.45 -12.77 -14.45
CA LYS A 158 5.77 -12.84 -15.10
C LYS A 158 6.73 -11.74 -14.64
N ASN A 159 6.21 -10.55 -14.33
CA ASN A 159 6.98 -9.46 -13.76
C ASN A 159 7.16 -9.58 -12.24
N GLY A 160 6.82 -10.72 -11.63
CA GLY A 160 7.14 -11.06 -10.25
C GLY A 160 6.25 -10.38 -9.21
N HIS A 161 5.02 -10.05 -9.56
CA HIS A 161 4.03 -9.48 -8.62
C HIS A 161 2.89 -10.46 -8.32
N TYR A 162 2.32 -10.41 -7.11
CA TYR A 162 1.24 -11.31 -6.69
C TYR A 162 -0.14 -10.74 -6.96
N VAL A 163 -0.94 -11.45 -7.76
CA VAL A 163 -2.30 -11.03 -8.09
C VAL A 163 -3.24 -11.27 -6.92
N ALA A 164 -3.90 -10.24 -6.43
CA ALA A 164 -5.03 -10.38 -5.49
C ALA A 164 -6.34 -10.58 -6.28
N ASN A 165 -7.47 -10.08 -5.78
CA ASN A 165 -8.74 -10.13 -6.51
C ASN A 165 -8.84 -9.13 -7.69
N HIS A 166 -7.96 -8.13 -7.73
CA HIS A 166 -8.03 -7.00 -8.64
C HIS A 166 -6.64 -6.62 -9.16
N TYR A 167 -6.56 -6.13 -10.40
CA TYR A 167 -5.45 -5.31 -10.86
C TYR A 167 -5.62 -3.90 -10.31
N PHE A 168 -4.52 -3.28 -9.90
CA PHE A 168 -4.52 -1.89 -9.49
C PHE A 168 -3.93 -1.02 -10.60
N ILE A 169 -4.47 0.17 -10.75
CA ILE A 169 -4.08 1.13 -11.78
C ILE A 169 -3.68 2.43 -11.07
N PHE A 170 -2.45 2.88 -11.35
CA PHE A 170 -1.93 4.17 -10.90
C PHE A 170 -1.74 5.07 -12.11
N ARG A 171 -2.17 6.33 -12.00
CA ARG A 171 -2.12 7.29 -13.11
C ARG A 171 -1.20 8.47 -12.85
N ASP A 172 -0.84 8.71 -11.60
CA ASP A 172 -0.05 9.87 -11.21
C ASP A 172 1.35 9.43 -10.80
N HIS A 173 2.33 9.74 -11.65
CA HIS A 173 3.74 9.51 -11.33
C HIS A 173 4.22 10.53 -10.29
N GLY A 174 3.91 11.82 -10.48
CA GLY A 174 4.50 12.93 -9.71
C GLY A 174 4.21 12.85 -8.22
N ILE A 175 3.05 12.29 -7.85
CA ILE A 175 2.66 12.14 -6.44
C ILE A 175 3.55 11.16 -5.64
N PHE A 176 4.24 10.23 -6.31
CA PHE A 176 5.10 9.24 -5.64
C PHE A 176 6.50 9.77 -5.37
N PHE A 177 6.88 10.89 -5.99
CA PHE A 177 8.23 11.42 -5.93
C PHE A 177 8.23 12.82 -5.33
N SER A 178 9.36 13.15 -4.71
CA SER A 178 9.65 14.46 -4.19
C SER A 178 10.81 15.07 -4.95
N THR A 179 10.68 16.33 -5.37
CA THR A 179 11.74 17.09 -6.06
C THR A 179 12.20 18.28 -5.21
N PRO A 180 13.43 18.80 -5.41
CA PRO A 180 14.00 19.88 -4.58
C PRO A 180 13.15 21.16 -4.49
N ASN A 181 12.26 21.40 -5.45
CA ASN A 181 11.41 22.59 -5.49
C ASN A 181 10.16 22.45 -4.59
N GLN A 182 9.91 21.27 -4.01
CA GLN A 182 8.75 21.02 -3.15
C GLN A 182 9.10 21.25 -1.68
N ALA A 183 8.21 21.94 -0.96
CA ALA A 183 8.43 22.32 0.44
C ALA A 183 8.69 21.13 1.39
N THR A 184 8.24 19.92 1.04
CA THR A 184 8.43 18.71 1.84
C THR A 184 9.67 17.91 1.44
N HIS A 185 10.54 18.40 0.54
CA HIS A 185 11.64 17.61 -0.01
C HIS A 185 12.62 17.13 1.04
N GLU A 186 13.05 18.01 1.94
CA GLU A 186 13.98 17.67 3.03
C GLU A 186 13.40 16.61 3.98
N LEU A 187 12.08 16.65 4.23
CA LEU A 187 11.40 15.64 5.05
C LEU A 187 11.43 14.26 4.38
N VAL A 188 11.17 14.24 3.07
CA VAL A 188 11.20 13.01 2.27
C VAL A 188 12.62 12.45 2.20
N GLU A 189 13.62 13.29 1.99
CA GLU A 189 15.03 12.90 2.01
C GLU A 189 15.42 12.31 3.37
N TYR A 190 15.07 12.99 4.47
CA TYR A 190 15.35 12.51 5.82
C TYR A 190 14.70 11.15 6.09
N GLN A 191 13.42 11.00 5.76
CA GLN A 191 12.70 9.72 5.88
C GLN A 191 13.39 8.63 5.08
N ARG A 192 13.79 8.92 3.84
CA ARG A 192 14.40 7.95 2.92
C ARG A 192 15.70 7.35 3.43
N ARG A 193 16.47 8.06 4.28
CA ARG A 193 17.73 7.57 4.87
C ARG A 193 17.54 6.31 5.71
N GLY A 194 16.35 6.08 6.26
CA GLY A 194 16.03 4.87 7.01
C GLY A 194 15.80 3.63 6.14
N TRP A 195 15.62 3.80 4.83
CA TRP A 195 15.30 2.73 3.90
C TRP A 195 16.55 2.19 3.20
N SER A 196 16.97 0.99 3.59
CA SER A 196 18.11 0.29 2.98
C SER A 196 17.67 -0.93 2.17
N THR A 197 18.56 -1.42 1.30
CA THR A 197 18.36 -2.66 0.53
C THR A 197 18.11 -3.85 1.46
N GLU A 198 18.80 -3.94 2.60
CA GLU A 198 18.63 -5.02 3.58
C GLU A 198 17.26 -4.95 4.29
N VAL A 199 16.73 -3.75 4.53
CA VAL A 199 15.37 -3.58 5.05
C VAL A 199 14.35 -3.99 3.99
N LYS A 200 14.53 -3.53 2.76
CA LYS A 200 13.71 -3.89 1.60
C LYS A 200 13.64 -5.40 1.42
N ASP A 201 14.78 -6.08 1.34
CA ASP A 201 14.84 -7.51 1.00
C ASP A 201 14.22 -8.38 2.10
N ARG A 202 14.49 -8.05 3.37
CA ARG A 202 13.84 -8.72 4.52
C ARG A 202 12.32 -8.54 4.49
N LEU A 203 11.85 -7.33 4.20
CA LEU A 203 10.42 -7.07 4.10
C LEU A 203 9.81 -7.81 2.90
N LEU A 204 10.48 -7.84 1.75
CA LEU A 204 10.01 -8.56 0.57
C LEU A 204 9.85 -10.06 0.85
N GLN A 205 10.85 -10.67 1.50
CA GLN A 205 10.80 -12.08 1.91
C GLN A 205 9.66 -12.37 2.89
N LEU A 206 9.42 -11.46 3.84
CA LEU A 206 8.31 -11.58 4.78
C LEU A 206 6.96 -11.54 4.03
N LEU A 207 6.79 -10.58 3.13
CA LEU A 207 5.56 -10.42 2.35
C LEU A 207 5.32 -11.65 1.43
N ASP A 208 6.37 -12.18 0.81
CA ASP A 208 6.30 -13.42 0.03
C ASP A 208 5.82 -14.59 0.87
N THR A 209 6.35 -14.74 2.08
CA THR A 209 5.95 -15.80 3.01
C THR A 209 4.47 -15.71 3.37
N ILE A 210 4.00 -14.51 3.73
CA ILE A 210 2.61 -14.28 4.11
C ILE A 210 1.66 -14.54 2.93
N LEU A 211 2.00 -14.09 1.72
CA LEU A 211 1.16 -14.32 0.53
C LEU A 211 1.07 -15.80 0.14
N LEU A 212 2.17 -16.55 0.32
CA LEU A 212 2.17 -17.99 0.10
C LEU A 212 1.31 -18.73 1.14
N GLU A 213 1.33 -18.29 2.40
CA GLU A 213 0.46 -18.82 3.46
C GLU A 213 -1.01 -18.54 3.16
N ALA A 214 -1.36 -17.29 2.85
CA ALA A 214 -2.72 -16.90 2.48
C ALA A 214 -3.27 -17.70 1.29
N ARG A 215 -2.44 -17.92 0.26
CA ARG A 215 -2.81 -18.74 -0.89
C ARG A 215 -3.12 -20.19 -0.51
N LYS A 216 -2.36 -20.79 0.42
CA LYS A 216 -2.62 -22.16 0.88
C LYS A 216 -3.95 -22.24 1.62
N GLU A 217 -4.27 -21.25 2.43
CA GLU A 217 -5.56 -21.17 3.15
C GLU A 217 -6.73 -21.05 2.18
N ASP A 218 -6.63 -20.20 1.16
CA ASP A 218 -7.69 -20.05 0.15
C ASP A 218 -7.90 -21.31 -0.70
N LEU A 219 -6.84 -22.06 -1.02
CA LEU A 219 -6.96 -23.34 -1.75
C LEU A 219 -7.52 -24.49 -0.90
N SER A 220 -7.54 -24.34 0.43
CA SER A 220 -8.05 -25.36 1.36
C SER A 220 -9.54 -25.20 1.69
N ARG A 221 -10.19 -24.17 1.14
CA ARG A 221 -11.62 -23.86 1.29
C ARG A 221 -12.40 -24.27 0.05
#